data_AF-A0A845MT03-F1
#
_entry.id   AF-A0A845MT03-F1
#
_cell.length_a   1.000
_cell.length_b   1.000
_cell.length_c   1.000
_cell.angle_alpha   90.00
_cell.angle_beta   90.00
_cell.angle_gamma   90.00
#
_symmetry.space_group_name_H-M   'P 1'
#
loop_
_entity.id
_entity.type
_entity.pdbx_description
1 polymer ?
#
loop_
_entity_poly.entity_id
_entity_poly.type
_entity_poly.pdbx_seq_one_letter_code
_entity_poly.pdbx_strand_id
1 'polypeptide(L)'
;MKELEQAEDDFAFARLVEAIENQIADGHPREAGLVMMALTAKGEEHDAVLEKMADVLAEHVAISAEKNEAFDVNAYAAGLLALTEN
;
A
#
# COMPACT_ATOMS: atom_id res chain seq x y z
N MET A 1 25.49 0.79 11.66
CA MET A 1 25.12 1.11 10.26
C MET A 1 23.94 0.26 9.84
N LYS A 2 24.03 -1.08 9.77
CA LYS A 2 22.88 -1.94 9.45
C LYS A 2 21.64 -1.77 10.34
N GLU A 3 21.82 -1.59 11.65
CA GLU A 3 20.69 -1.35 12.58
C GLU A 3 20.00 0.01 12.37
N LEU A 4 20.72 1.01 11.86
CA LEU A 4 20.15 2.31 11.55
C LEU A 4 19.38 2.26 10.23
N GLU A 5 19.94 1.61 9.20
CA GLU A 5 19.26 1.39 7.92
C GLU A 5 17.97 0.59 8.11
N GLN A 6 17.99 -0.50 8.89
CA GLN A 6 16.78 -1.27 9.19
C GLN A 6 15.73 -0.44 9.93
N ALA A 7 16.14 0.38 10.90
CA ALA A 7 15.20 1.22 11.65
C ALA A 7 14.55 2.31 10.76
N GLU A 8 15.29 2.82 9.77
CA GLU A 8 14.76 3.75 8.77
C GLU A 8 13.76 3.07 7.82
N ASP A 9 14.06 1.85 7.37
CA ASP A 9 13.17 1.05 6.53
C ASP A 9 11.87 0.71 7.27
N ASP A 10 11.96 0.25 8.52
CA ASP A 10 10.80 -0.08 9.37
C ASP A 10 9.93 1.17 9.60
N PHE A 11 10.56 2.32 9.82
CA PHE A 11 9.85 3.59 9.98
C PHE A 11 9.13 4.00 8.70
N ALA A 12 9.81 3.93 7.54
CA ALA A 12 9.22 4.27 6.26
C ALA A 12 8.02 3.37 5.94
N PHE A 13 8.15 2.07 6.20
CA PHE A 13 7.08 1.10 5.99
C PHE A 13 5.86 1.37 6.88
N ALA A 14 6.06 1.65 8.18
CA ALA A 14 4.96 2.01 9.08
C ALA A 14 4.18 3.25 8.59
N ARG A 15 4.87 4.22 7.97
CA ARG A 15 4.22 5.41 7.39
C ARG A 15 3.37 5.07 6.16
N LEU A 16 3.75 4.06 5.39
CA LEU A 16 2.96 3.59 4.24
C LEU A 16 1.71 2.85 4.69
N VAL A 17 1.82 2.00 5.72
CA VAL A 17 0.67 1.34 6.35
C VAL A 17 -0.35 2.37 6.84
N GLU A 18 0.08 3.38 7.59
CA GLU A 18 -0.80 4.46 8.05
C GLU A 18 -1.42 5.23 6.87
N ALA A 19 -0.70 5.40 5.76
CA ALA A 19 -1.26 6.02 4.56
C ALA A 19 -2.39 5.18 3.95
N ILE A 20 -2.26 3.85 3.93
CA ILE A 20 -3.33 2.95 3.48
C ILE A 20 -4.56 3.07 4.38
N GLU A 21 -4.38 3.07 5.70
CA GLU A 21 -5.48 3.22 6.65
C GLU A 21 -6.25 4.53 6.41
N ASN A 22 -5.51 5.63 6.20
CA ASN A 22 -6.10 6.93 5.88
C ASN A 22 -6.85 6.92 4.54
N GLN A 23 -6.33 6.25 3.51
CA GLN A 23 -6.99 6.10 2.21
C GLN A 23 -8.31 5.32 2.33
N ILE A 24 -8.33 4.24 3.13
CA ILE A 24 -9.53 3.45 3.41
C ILE A 24 -10.56 4.32 4.16
N ALA A 25 -10.12 5.06 5.18
CA ALA A 25 -10.98 5.94 5.96
C ALA A 25 -11.57 7.10 5.12
N ASP A 26 -10.78 7.67 4.21
CA ASP A 26 -11.21 8.73 3.28
C ASP A 26 -12.03 8.18 2.10
N GLY A 27 -11.93 6.88 1.82
CA GLY A 27 -12.56 6.22 0.69
C GLY A 27 -11.90 6.54 -0.66
N HIS A 28 -10.62 6.95 -0.65
CA HIS A 28 -9.87 7.31 -1.84
C HIS A 28 -8.42 6.76 -1.82
N PRO A 29 -8.01 5.96 -2.82
CA PRO A 29 -8.83 5.43 -3.91
C PRO A 29 -9.90 4.45 -3.39
N ARG A 30 -11.02 4.33 -4.12
CA ARG A 30 -12.12 3.44 -3.73
C ARG A 30 -11.64 1.98 -3.60
N GLU A 31 -10.70 1.62 -4.46
CA GLU A 31 -10.06 0.32 -4.57
C GLU A 31 -9.41 -0.11 -3.26
N ALA A 32 -8.88 0.82 -2.45
CA ALA A 32 -8.27 0.48 -1.16
C ALA A 32 -9.28 -0.22 -0.22
N GLY A 33 -10.47 0.37 -0.08
CA GLY A 33 -11.53 -0.25 0.72
C GLY A 33 -12.07 -1.55 0.12
N LEU A 34 -12.16 -1.64 -1.21
CA LEU A 34 -12.62 -2.86 -1.91
C LEU A 34 -11.66 -4.03 -1.70
N VAL A 35 -10.35 -3.78 -1.81
CA VAL A 35 -9.30 -4.79 -1.62
C VAL A 35 -9.26 -5.25 -0.17
N MET A 36 -9.29 -4.32 0.78
CA MET A 36 -9.36 -4.63 2.22
C MET A 36 -10.54 -5.57 2.51
N MET A 37 -11.74 -5.21 2.04
CA MET A 37 -12.93 -6.05 2.21
C MET A 37 -12.78 -7.42 1.53
N ALA A 38 -12.24 -7.47 0.31
CA ALA A 38 -12.13 -8.70 -0.45
C ALA A 38 -11.15 -9.71 0.20
N LEU A 39 -9.98 -9.25 0.64
CA LEU A 39 -8.96 -10.12 1.22
C LEU A 39 -9.33 -10.57 2.64
N THR A 40 -9.89 -9.68 3.47
CA THR A 40 -10.39 -10.07 4.80
C THR A 40 -11.57 -11.04 4.70
N ALA A 41 -12.44 -10.93 3.68
CA ALA A 41 -13.49 -11.90 3.42
C ALA A 41 -12.95 -13.28 3.01
N LYS A 42 -11.73 -13.36 2.45
CA LYS A 42 -11.01 -14.63 2.20
C LYS A 42 -10.33 -15.19 3.45
N GLY A 43 -10.38 -14.48 4.58
CA GLY A 43 -9.81 -14.89 5.87
C GLY A 43 -8.39 -14.39 6.11
N GLU A 44 -7.90 -13.43 5.34
CA GLU A 44 -6.62 -12.78 5.62
C GLU A 44 -6.75 -11.83 6.82
N GLU A 45 -5.73 -11.80 7.67
CA GLU A 45 -5.68 -10.88 8.81
C GLU A 45 -5.58 -9.43 8.34
N HIS A 46 -6.29 -8.53 9.02
CA HIS A 46 -6.37 -7.11 8.64
C HIS A 46 -5.00 -6.46 8.46
N ASP A 47 -4.10 -6.67 9.42
CA ASP A 47 -2.76 -6.07 9.39
C ASP A 47 -1.93 -6.63 8.23
N ALA A 48 -2.04 -7.93 7.94
CA ALA A 48 -1.36 -8.55 6.80
C ALA A 48 -1.86 -7.99 5.45
N VAL A 49 -3.15 -7.63 5.36
CA VAL A 49 -3.70 -6.96 4.17
C VAL A 49 -3.17 -5.54 4.04
N LEU A 50 -3.11 -4.78 5.14
CA LEU A 50 -2.52 -3.44 5.14
C LEU A 50 -1.05 -3.46 4.69
N GLU A 51 -0.26 -4.41 5.18
CA GLU A 51 1.13 -4.59 4.78
C GLU A 51 1.26 -4.85 3.27
N LYS A 52 0.46 -5.77 2.71
CA LYS A 52 0.44 -6.03 1.26
C LYS A 52 0.05 -4.80 0.44
N MET A 53 -0.91 -4.02 0.91
CA MET A 53 -1.32 -2.78 0.25
C MET A 53 -0.22 -1.71 0.35
N ALA A 54 0.51 -1.66 1.46
CA ALA A 54 1.64 -0.76 1.67
C ALA A 54 2.82 -1.11 0.74
N ASP A 55 3.07 -2.39 0.48
CA ASP A 55 4.06 -2.83 -0.52
C ASP A 55 3.73 -2.29 -1.93
N VAL A 56 2.46 -2.40 -2.33
CA VAL A 56 1.99 -1.83 -3.61
C VAL A 56 2.16 -0.31 -3.63
N LEU A 57 1.84 0.39 -2.53
CA LEU A 57 2.06 1.83 -2.44
C LEU A 57 3.55 2.18 -2.56
N ALA A 58 4.43 1.43 -1.89
CA ALA A 58 5.88 1.61 -1.94
C ALA A 58 6.41 1.50 -3.37
N GLU A 59 5.99 0.46 -4.10
CA GLU A 59 6.37 0.24 -5.50
C GLU A 59 5.97 1.43 -6.38
N HIS A 60 4.73 1.90 -6.26
CA HIS A 60 4.24 3.02 -7.06
C HIS A 60 4.89 4.36 -6.68
N VAL A 61 5.23 4.57 -5.40
CA VAL A 61 5.99 5.75 -4.96
C VAL A 61 7.40 5.72 -5.57
N ALA A 62 8.06 4.57 -5.53
CA ALA A 62 9.39 4.38 -6.13
C ALA A 62 9.36 4.65 -7.64
N ILE A 63 8.38 4.09 -8.36
CA ILE A 63 8.21 4.32 -9.81
C ILE A 63 8.07 5.81 -10.13
N SER A 64 7.22 6.54 -9.39
CA SER A 64 7.04 7.98 -9.62
C SER A 64 8.31 8.79 -9.31
N ALA A 65 9.04 8.41 -8.25
CA ALA A 65 10.31 9.04 -7.91
C ALA A 65 11.39 8.79 -8.99
N GLU A 66 11.52 7.55 -9.47
CA GLU A 66 12.47 7.16 -10.52
C GLU A 66 12.19 7.87 -11.85
N LYS A 67 10.92 7.98 -12.22
CA LYS A 67 10.49 8.69 -13.44
C LYS A 67 10.51 10.21 -13.29
N ASN A 68 10.66 10.72 -12.06
CA ASN A 68 10.51 12.14 -11.74
C ASN A 68 9.15 12.69 -12.24
N GLU A 69 8.09 11.92 -12.00
CA GLU A 69 6.71 12.20 -12.41
C GLU A 69 5.79 12.29 -11.20
N ALA A 70 4.58 12.83 -11.41
CA ALA A 70 3.54 12.80 -10.39
C ALA A 70 3.11 11.37 -10.05
N PHE A 71 2.58 11.17 -8.85
CA PHE A 71 2.03 9.88 -8.44
C PHE A 71 0.80 9.50 -9.30
N ASP A 72 0.87 8.34 -9.96
CA ASP A 72 -0.23 7.84 -10.79
C ASP A 72 -1.20 7.01 -9.94
N VAL A 73 -2.25 7.69 -9.45
CA VAL A 73 -3.30 7.08 -8.64
C VAL A 73 -4.04 5.96 -9.36
N ASN A 74 -4.19 6.02 -10.69
CA ASN A 74 -4.90 4.99 -11.44
C ASN A 74 -4.05 3.72 -11.58
N ALA A 75 -2.75 3.88 -11.85
CA ALA A 75 -1.83 2.76 -11.87
C ALA A 75 -1.75 2.08 -10.49
N TYR A 76 -1.67 2.90 -9.42
CA TYR A 76 -1.69 2.40 -8.04
C TYR A 76 -2.99 1.65 -7.70
N ALA A 77 -4.15 2.21 -8.06
CA ALA A 77 -5.45 1.55 -7.84
C ALA A 77 -5.55 0.21 -8.59
N ALA A 78 -5.00 0.11 -9.80
CA ALA A 78 -4.91 -1.15 -10.53
C ALA A 78 -3.99 -2.16 -9.82
N GLY A 79 -2.85 -1.70 -9.28
CA GLY A 79 -1.95 -2.53 -8.47
C GLY A 79 -2.62 -3.08 -7.22
N LEU A 80 -3.43 -2.26 -6.53
CA LEU A 80 -4.22 -2.71 -5.38
C LEU A 80 -5.20 -3.82 -5.77
N LEU A 81 -5.96 -3.64 -6.85
CA LEU A 81 -6.94 -4.64 -7.30
C LEU A 81 -6.29 -5.97 -7.67
N ALA A 82 -5.08 -5.95 -8.23
CA ALA A 82 -4.33 -7.15 -8.59
C ALA A 82 -4.04 -8.06 -7.38
N LEU A 83 -4.02 -7.53 -6.14
CA LEU A 83 -3.89 -8.34 -4.93
C LEU A 83 -5.05 -9.34 -4.76
N THR A 84 -6.23 -9.05 -5.34
CA THR A 84 -7.45 -9.86 -5.18
C THR A 84 -7.63 -10.93 -6.25
N GLU A 85 -6.86 -10.86 -7.34
CA GLU A 85 -6.96 -11.75 -8.51
C GLU A 85 -6.29 -13.12 -8.28
N ASN A 86 -5.61 -13.30 -7.14
CA ASN A 86 -4.97 -14.54 -6.72
C ASN A 86 -5.83 -15.37 -5.74
#